data_AF-A0A2X4WS89-F1
#
_entry.id   AF-A0A2X4WS89-F1
#
_cell.length_a   1.000
_cell.length_b   1.000
_cell.length_c   1.000
_cell.angle_alpha   90.00
_cell.angle_beta   90.00
_cell.angle_gamma   90.00
#
_symmetry.space_group_name_H-M   'P 1'
#
loop_
_entity.id
_entity.type
_entity.pdbx_description
1 polymer ?
#
loop_
_entity_poly.entity_id
_entity_poly.type
_entity_poly.pdbx_seq_one_letter_code
_entity_poly.pdbx_strand_id
1 'polypeptide(L)'
;MRRMLSVIFLALLVAGCSQGSTPKPVGKEKVMENKVEEKGEDETKILNQVQVPTSIEELRETEPGILTSDFENETSVFAAIDPLEGIEKQWVAELKKMPKEADIELWMKALVYYLGNNAYQKTVGDLVEFEPNFPEALLPEPETITRDDKTKKESPDKAIILLDASSSMLLDVDGKQKMKIAKDAVLNFGKTIGANSELSLYIYGHAGTQNEEDMTLSCSQIDEIYDRSKYEEKSFVKAVNEVEAKGWTPLAEAIKTAHADNEKYEGNLTLYIVSDGMETCEGDPIAEAKAFAGNLEKRHVNIIGFDVDADSETQLKEVAAAGNGEYLKADSAEELQGSITKKWVPSDFDIAMKSLQSPKNSFALSFQRLEVDKMAVLIQHAISTENRRFNEAIRMAKSEAVITDEQEVTLQKEIDRHKELLLQLKDTLQAEKQQSIEDEVKRIDGKIEDWTKRMEDLK
;
A
#
# COMPACT_ATOMS: atom_id res chain seq x y z
N MET A 1 50.81 -47.61 19.96
CA MET A 1 50.86 -47.56 21.44
C MET A 1 49.52 -47.04 21.96
N ARG A 2 48.80 -47.88 22.74
CA ARG A 2 47.81 -47.56 23.81
C ARG A 2 46.65 -46.59 23.48
N ARG A 3 45.35 -46.88 23.67
CA ARG A 3 44.55 -47.85 24.47
C ARG A 3 43.15 -47.94 23.79
N MET A 4 42.62 -49.10 23.43
CA MET A 4 41.64 -49.90 24.20
C MET A 4 40.59 -49.10 24.99
N LEU A 5 39.33 -49.16 24.56
CA LEU A 5 38.18 -49.32 25.46
C LEU A 5 37.08 -50.13 24.73
N SER A 6 36.76 -51.29 25.30
CA SER A 6 35.68 -52.18 24.91
C SER A 6 34.46 -51.99 25.82
N VAL A 7 33.40 -52.75 25.51
CA VAL A 7 32.32 -53.25 26.38
C VAL A 7 31.15 -52.23 26.53
N ILE A 8 29.85 -52.51 26.36
CA ILE A 8 28.98 -53.57 26.89
C ILE A 8 27.64 -53.53 26.12
N PHE A 9 27.15 -54.71 25.72
CA PHE A 9 25.79 -54.98 25.27
C PHE A 9 24.96 -55.36 26.52
N LEU A 10 23.83 -54.71 26.80
CA LEU A 10 22.94 -55.12 27.89
C LEU A 10 21.48 -55.11 27.42
N ALA A 11 20.93 -56.31 27.30
CA ALA A 11 19.51 -56.59 27.13
C ALA A 11 18.79 -56.51 28.49
N LEU A 12 17.59 -55.93 28.51
CA LEU A 12 16.67 -55.99 29.64
C LEU A 12 15.27 -56.34 29.14
N LEU A 13 14.90 -57.61 29.34
CA LEU A 13 13.54 -58.13 29.34
C LEU A 13 12.95 -57.90 30.74
N VAL A 14 11.72 -57.37 30.82
CA VAL A 14 10.86 -57.56 31.99
C VAL A 14 9.52 -58.10 31.52
N ALA A 15 9.24 -59.34 31.93
CA ALA A 15 7.93 -59.97 31.88
C ALA A 15 7.17 -59.67 33.17
N GLY A 16 5.86 -59.43 33.06
CA GLY A 16 4.92 -59.40 34.18
C GLY A 16 3.54 -59.87 33.74
N CYS A 17 3.15 -61.07 34.18
CA CYS A 17 1.77 -61.59 34.10
C CYS A 17 1.16 -61.56 35.51
N SER A 18 -0.16 -61.29 35.62
CA SER A 18 -1.14 -62.26 36.17
C SER A 18 -2.49 -61.62 36.57
N GLN A 19 -3.57 -62.14 35.96
CA GLN A 19 -4.92 -62.52 36.46
C GLN A 19 -5.73 -61.54 37.36
N GLY A 20 -7.04 -61.38 37.21
CA GLY A 20 -8.04 -62.02 36.36
C GLY A 20 -9.45 -61.87 36.95
N SER A 21 -10.49 -61.87 36.10
CA SER A 21 -11.83 -62.41 36.41
C SER A 21 -12.68 -62.48 35.14
N THR A 22 -13.03 -63.72 34.76
CA THR A 22 -14.03 -64.13 33.74
C THR A 22 -15.28 -64.66 34.47
N PRO A 23 -16.33 -65.29 33.85
CA PRO A 23 -16.97 -65.17 32.51
C PRO A 23 -18.54 -65.25 32.49
N LYS A 24 -19.17 -64.76 31.38
CA LYS A 24 -20.33 -65.26 30.52
C LYS A 24 -21.62 -65.89 31.15
N PRO A 25 -22.70 -66.31 30.42
CA PRO A 25 -23.12 -66.19 28.98
C PRO A 25 -24.61 -65.72 28.83
N VAL A 26 -25.22 -65.57 27.64
CA VAL A 26 -26.07 -66.55 26.87
C VAL A 26 -26.73 -65.72 25.73
N GLY A 27 -26.97 -66.13 24.48
CA GLY A 27 -26.78 -67.38 23.75
C GLY A 27 -27.58 -67.40 22.43
N LYS A 28 -26.99 -68.06 21.42
CA LYS A 28 -27.56 -68.85 20.30
C LYS A 28 -28.28 -68.20 19.08
N GLU A 29 -27.58 -68.37 17.94
CA GLU A 29 -27.98 -68.95 16.64
C GLU A 29 -29.33 -68.57 15.98
N LYS A 30 -29.25 -68.01 14.76
CA LYS A 30 -29.41 -68.79 13.50
C LYS A 30 -29.16 -67.94 12.25
N VAL A 31 -28.56 -68.61 11.28
CA VAL A 31 -28.34 -68.21 9.88
C VAL A 31 -29.67 -67.88 9.20
N MET A 32 -29.70 -66.79 8.44
CA MET A 32 -30.62 -66.67 7.30
C MET A 32 -29.92 -65.96 6.14
N GLU A 33 -29.79 -66.74 5.07
CA GLU A 33 -29.39 -66.42 3.71
C GLU A 33 -30.37 -65.41 3.08
N ASN A 34 -29.90 -64.73 2.02
CA ASN A 34 -30.62 -63.83 1.07
C ASN A 34 -30.81 -62.35 1.44
N LYS A 35 -29.96 -61.48 0.87
CA LYS A 35 -30.25 -60.73 -0.37
C LYS A 35 -29.03 -59.87 -0.74
N VAL A 36 -28.27 -60.34 -1.72
CA VAL A 36 -27.28 -59.54 -2.47
C VAL A 36 -28.07 -58.95 -3.62
N GLU A 37 -28.50 -57.68 -3.56
CA GLU A 37 -28.93 -56.90 -4.74
C GLU A 37 -29.28 -55.42 -4.48
N GLU A 38 -29.36 -54.92 -3.23
CA GLU A 38 -29.83 -53.54 -2.97
C GLU A 38 -28.75 -52.46 -2.68
N LYS A 39 -27.44 -52.79 -2.65
CA LYS A 39 -26.41 -51.82 -2.19
C LYS A 39 -25.84 -50.87 -3.26
N GLY A 40 -25.98 -51.18 -4.55
CA GLY A 40 -25.42 -50.34 -5.62
C GLY A 40 -26.18 -49.02 -5.88
N GLU A 41 -27.46 -48.95 -5.50
CA GLU A 41 -28.31 -47.76 -5.73
C GLU A 41 -28.06 -46.60 -4.76
N ASP A 42 -27.51 -46.87 -3.57
CA ASP A 42 -27.24 -45.84 -2.55
C ASP A 42 -25.92 -45.11 -2.87
N GLU A 43 -24.92 -45.86 -3.34
CA GLU A 43 -23.59 -45.32 -3.67
C GLU A 43 -23.61 -44.46 -4.93
N THR A 44 -24.37 -44.86 -5.95
CA THR A 44 -24.58 -44.04 -7.15
C THR A 44 -25.27 -42.71 -6.83
N LYS A 45 -26.16 -42.66 -5.84
CA LYS A 45 -26.80 -41.40 -5.43
C LYS A 45 -25.83 -40.43 -4.77
N ILE A 46 -24.95 -40.94 -3.91
CA ILE A 46 -23.90 -40.15 -3.26
C ILE A 46 -22.93 -39.62 -4.31
N LEU A 47 -22.41 -40.52 -5.16
CA LEU A 47 -21.44 -40.15 -6.19
C LEU A 47 -22.00 -39.14 -7.20
N ASN A 48 -23.29 -39.21 -7.55
CA ASN A 48 -23.89 -38.24 -8.47
C ASN A 48 -23.92 -36.80 -7.94
N GLN A 49 -23.81 -36.60 -6.62
CA GLN A 49 -23.72 -35.27 -6.00
C GLN A 49 -22.28 -34.73 -5.98
N VAL A 50 -21.29 -35.58 -6.24
CA VAL A 50 -19.88 -35.20 -6.25
C VAL A 50 -19.59 -34.36 -7.49
N GLN A 51 -18.95 -33.23 -7.27
CA GLN A 51 -18.50 -32.34 -8.32
C GLN A 51 -17.02 -32.61 -8.63
N VAL A 52 -16.71 -32.87 -9.90
CA VAL A 52 -15.33 -32.91 -10.38
C VAL A 52 -14.92 -31.47 -10.70
N PRO A 53 -13.84 -30.94 -10.12
CA PRO A 53 -13.52 -29.53 -10.23
C PRO A 53 -13.15 -29.13 -11.66
N THR A 54 -13.76 -28.04 -12.12
CA THR A 54 -13.54 -27.44 -13.45
C THR A 54 -13.17 -25.96 -13.41
N SER A 55 -13.23 -25.35 -12.23
CA SER A 55 -12.83 -23.96 -11.94
C SER A 55 -11.92 -23.90 -10.72
N ILE A 56 -11.27 -22.75 -10.50
CA ILE A 56 -10.41 -22.52 -9.33
C ILE A 56 -11.22 -22.54 -8.04
N GLU A 57 -12.42 -21.97 -8.05
CA GLU A 57 -13.33 -21.94 -6.90
C GLU A 57 -13.75 -23.35 -6.50
N GLU A 58 -14.13 -24.18 -7.49
CA GLU A 58 -14.48 -25.59 -7.26
C GLU A 58 -13.27 -26.39 -6.76
N LEU A 59 -12.08 -26.15 -7.33
CA LEU A 59 -10.86 -26.83 -6.90
C LEU A 59 -10.50 -26.47 -5.45
N ARG A 60 -10.67 -25.21 -5.05
CA ARG A 60 -10.46 -24.75 -3.67
C ARG A 60 -11.48 -25.36 -2.71
N GLU A 61 -12.71 -25.57 -3.15
CA GLU A 61 -13.81 -26.10 -2.34
C GLU A 61 -13.87 -27.63 -2.35
N THR A 62 -12.95 -28.29 -3.06
CA THR A 62 -12.88 -29.75 -3.12
C THR A 62 -12.54 -30.32 -1.75
N GLU A 63 -13.43 -31.17 -1.24
CA GLU A 63 -13.19 -31.90 0.00
C GLU A 63 -12.15 -33.02 -0.20
N PRO A 64 -11.34 -33.34 0.81
CA PRO A 64 -10.44 -34.49 0.76
C PRO A 64 -11.17 -35.79 0.44
N GLY A 65 -10.51 -36.67 -0.31
CA GLY A 65 -11.03 -38.02 -0.54
C GLY A 65 -11.21 -38.78 0.78
N ILE A 66 -12.28 -39.56 0.90
CA ILE A 66 -12.60 -40.28 2.14
C ILE A 66 -11.46 -41.19 2.62
N LEU A 67 -10.74 -41.82 1.68
CA LEU A 67 -9.63 -42.73 1.99
C LEU A 67 -8.29 -42.02 2.09
N THR A 68 -8.21 -40.74 1.72
CA THR A 68 -6.97 -39.96 1.60
C THR A 68 -6.97 -38.71 2.49
N SER A 69 -7.99 -38.54 3.33
CA SER A 69 -8.13 -37.38 4.22
C SER A 69 -6.98 -37.19 5.21
N ASP A 70 -6.29 -38.27 5.59
CA ASP A 70 -5.18 -38.30 6.54
C ASP A 70 -3.80 -38.49 5.87
N PHE A 71 -3.74 -38.50 4.53
CA PHE A 71 -2.49 -38.68 3.81
C PHE A 71 -1.53 -37.51 4.03
N GLU A 72 -0.28 -37.84 4.37
CA GLU A 72 0.80 -36.87 4.47
C GLU A 72 1.51 -36.69 3.12
N ASN A 73 2.26 -35.58 2.98
CA ASN A 73 3.16 -35.34 1.84
C ASN A 73 2.49 -35.25 0.46
N GLU A 74 1.21 -34.87 0.41
CA GLU A 74 0.44 -34.71 -0.83
C GLU A 74 1.04 -33.72 -1.85
N THR A 75 1.82 -32.75 -1.38
CA THR A 75 2.50 -31.74 -2.19
C THR A 75 4.00 -32.02 -2.37
N SER A 76 4.48 -33.21 -2.01
CA SER A 76 5.91 -33.52 -2.01
C SER A 76 6.48 -33.65 -3.43
N VAL A 77 7.68 -33.09 -3.62
CA VAL A 77 8.49 -33.32 -4.83
C VAL A 77 8.90 -34.79 -4.95
N PHE A 78 9.12 -35.45 -3.80
CA PHE A 78 9.44 -36.87 -3.71
C PHE A 78 8.17 -37.64 -3.35
N ALA A 79 7.32 -37.84 -4.36
CA ALA A 79 6.09 -38.61 -4.20
C ALA A 79 6.40 -40.07 -3.77
N ALA A 80 5.49 -40.65 -2.98
CA ALA A 80 5.56 -42.05 -2.57
C ALA A 80 5.77 -42.98 -3.78
N ILE A 81 6.46 -44.11 -3.58
CA ILE A 81 6.65 -45.10 -4.66
C ILE A 81 5.30 -45.71 -5.02
N ASP A 82 4.49 -46.05 -4.00
CA ASP A 82 3.12 -46.51 -4.14
C ASP A 82 2.13 -45.41 -3.70
N PRO A 83 1.35 -44.82 -4.63
CA PRO A 83 0.37 -43.78 -4.33
C PRO A 83 -0.85 -44.23 -3.50
N LEU A 84 -1.05 -45.55 -3.34
CA LEU A 84 -2.16 -46.15 -2.60
C LEU A 84 -1.68 -46.94 -1.37
N GLU A 85 -0.42 -46.74 -0.96
CA GLU A 85 0.19 -47.44 0.16
C GLU A 85 -0.70 -47.36 1.41
N GLY A 86 -1.10 -48.52 1.93
CA GLY A 86 -1.88 -48.62 3.17
C GLY A 86 -3.40 -48.59 3.00
N ILE A 87 -3.92 -48.18 1.84
CA ILE A 87 -5.37 -48.11 1.56
C ILE A 87 -5.84 -49.08 0.47
N GLU A 88 -4.96 -49.95 -0.05
CA GLU A 88 -5.21 -50.82 -1.19
C GLU A 88 -6.43 -51.72 -0.95
N LYS A 89 -6.55 -52.28 0.27
CA LYS A 89 -7.68 -53.14 0.64
C LYS A 89 -9.00 -52.37 0.77
N GLN A 90 -8.95 -51.14 1.27
CA GLN A 90 -10.12 -50.29 1.40
C GLN A 90 -10.61 -49.89 0.01
N TRP A 91 -9.69 -49.48 -0.86
CA TRP A 91 -10.01 -49.17 -2.25
C TRP A 91 -10.65 -50.36 -2.98
N VAL A 92 -10.09 -51.57 -2.87
CA VAL A 92 -10.70 -52.78 -3.46
C VAL A 92 -12.11 -53.07 -2.90
N ALA A 93 -12.36 -52.74 -1.64
CA ALA A 93 -13.68 -52.91 -1.05
C ALA A 93 -14.70 -51.93 -1.66
N GLU A 94 -14.31 -50.68 -1.90
CA GLU A 94 -15.15 -49.67 -2.56
C GLU A 94 -15.34 -49.98 -4.06
N LEU A 95 -14.29 -50.42 -4.75
CA LEU A 95 -14.35 -50.87 -6.14
C LEU A 95 -15.42 -51.94 -6.38
N LYS A 96 -15.59 -52.87 -5.45
CA LYS A 96 -16.57 -53.98 -5.55
C LYS A 96 -18.03 -53.51 -5.43
N LYS A 97 -18.25 -52.30 -4.94
CA LYS A 97 -19.58 -51.69 -4.83
C LYS A 97 -19.97 -50.90 -6.08
N MET A 98 -18.99 -50.59 -6.95
CA MET A 98 -19.24 -49.89 -8.21
C MET A 98 -20.15 -50.71 -9.15
N PRO A 99 -21.09 -50.07 -9.87
CA PRO A 99 -21.87 -50.75 -10.90
C PRO A 99 -20.96 -51.30 -12.01
N LYS A 100 -21.25 -52.52 -12.50
CA LYS A 100 -20.46 -53.16 -13.57
C LYS A 100 -20.45 -52.38 -14.89
N GLU A 101 -21.47 -51.56 -15.12
CA GLU A 101 -21.66 -50.75 -16.33
C GLU A 101 -21.56 -49.25 -16.00
N ALA A 102 -20.83 -48.89 -14.94
CA ALA A 102 -20.57 -47.49 -14.58
C ALA A 102 -19.95 -46.73 -15.76
N ASP A 103 -20.50 -45.57 -16.07
CA ASP A 103 -19.96 -44.66 -17.07
C ASP A 103 -18.69 -43.96 -16.57
N ILE A 104 -17.99 -43.30 -17.50
CA ILE A 104 -16.72 -42.61 -17.23
C ILE A 104 -16.91 -41.49 -16.21
N GLU A 105 -18.04 -40.79 -16.27
CA GLU A 105 -18.34 -39.67 -15.37
C GLU A 105 -18.47 -40.15 -13.91
N LEU A 106 -19.20 -41.25 -13.69
CA LEU A 106 -19.37 -41.85 -12.38
C LEU A 106 -18.03 -42.37 -11.82
N TRP A 107 -17.17 -42.91 -12.68
CA TRP A 107 -15.81 -43.29 -12.29
C TRP A 107 -14.95 -42.10 -11.87
N MET A 108 -14.99 -41.00 -12.63
CA MET A 108 -14.26 -39.78 -12.25
C MET A 108 -14.75 -39.22 -10.91
N LYS A 109 -16.07 -39.21 -10.68
CA LYS A 109 -16.67 -38.82 -9.39
C LYS A 109 -16.24 -39.74 -8.26
N ALA A 110 -16.18 -41.06 -8.48
CA ALA A 110 -15.70 -42.02 -7.48
C ALA A 110 -14.23 -41.79 -7.13
N LEU A 111 -13.38 -41.52 -8.12
CA LEU A 111 -11.97 -41.24 -7.90
C LEU A 111 -11.78 -39.96 -7.06
N VAL A 112 -12.47 -38.87 -7.40
CA VAL A 112 -12.43 -37.63 -6.60
C VAL A 112 -12.96 -37.86 -5.19
N TYR A 113 -14.11 -38.50 -5.05
CA TYR A 113 -14.77 -38.72 -3.75
C TYR A 113 -13.96 -39.59 -2.78
N TYR A 114 -13.35 -40.67 -3.26
CA TYR A 114 -12.62 -41.59 -2.40
C TYR A 114 -11.13 -41.24 -2.27
N LEU A 115 -10.52 -40.71 -3.34
CA LEU A 115 -9.08 -40.61 -3.49
C LEU A 115 -8.57 -39.19 -3.76
N GLY A 116 -9.46 -38.19 -3.75
CA GLY A 116 -9.12 -36.78 -3.98
C GLY A 116 -7.99 -36.27 -3.09
N ASN A 117 -7.20 -35.32 -3.60
CA ASN A 117 -6.09 -34.74 -2.87
C ASN A 117 -6.57 -33.86 -1.70
N ASN A 118 -6.03 -34.06 -0.50
CA ASN A 118 -6.41 -33.27 0.68
C ASN A 118 -5.76 -31.88 0.76
N ALA A 119 -4.80 -31.57 -0.13
CA ALA A 119 -4.03 -30.33 -0.07
C ALA A 119 -4.66 -29.17 -0.84
N TYR A 120 -5.67 -29.39 -1.68
CA TYR A 120 -6.20 -28.36 -2.58
C TYR A 120 -6.77 -27.15 -1.84
N GLN A 121 -7.62 -27.38 -0.83
CA GLN A 121 -8.25 -26.28 -0.08
C GLN A 121 -7.21 -25.29 0.47
N LYS A 122 -6.11 -25.83 1.05
CA LYS A 122 -5.02 -25.02 1.58
C LYS A 122 -4.16 -24.41 0.47
N THR A 123 -3.64 -25.21 -0.45
CA THR A 123 -2.66 -24.74 -1.44
C THR A 123 -3.26 -23.76 -2.46
N VAL A 124 -4.48 -24.04 -2.93
CA VAL A 124 -5.22 -23.12 -3.81
C VAL A 124 -5.70 -21.90 -3.01
N GLY A 125 -6.15 -22.10 -1.76
CA GLY A 125 -6.51 -21.00 -0.85
C GLY A 125 -5.36 -20.01 -0.65
N ASP A 126 -4.17 -20.51 -0.28
CA ASP A 126 -2.96 -19.72 -0.07
C ASP A 126 -2.63 -18.86 -1.32
N LEU A 127 -2.74 -19.44 -2.53
CA LEU A 127 -2.47 -18.71 -3.77
C LEU A 127 -3.59 -17.72 -4.15
N VAL A 128 -4.86 -18.07 -3.91
CA VAL A 128 -6.01 -17.19 -4.16
C VAL A 128 -5.99 -15.98 -3.23
N GLU A 129 -5.62 -16.16 -1.97
CA GLU A 129 -5.55 -15.10 -0.96
C GLU A 129 -4.27 -14.26 -1.04
N PHE A 130 -3.29 -14.67 -1.83
CA PHE A 130 -2.06 -13.90 -2.04
C PHE A 130 -2.37 -12.50 -2.57
N GLU A 131 -1.84 -11.50 -1.87
CA GLU A 131 -1.85 -10.08 -2.24
C GLU A 131 -0.41 -9.53 -2.21
N PRO A 132 0.04 -8.83 -3.27
CA PRO A 132 1.36 -8.22 -3.30
C PRO A 132 1.50 -7.18 -2.19
N ASN A 133 2.60 -7.24 -1.45
CA ASN A 133 2.88 -6.30 -0.37
C ASN A 133 4.29 -5.70 -0.52
N PHE A 134 4.34 -4.38 -0.73
CA PHE A 134 5.57 -3.62 -0.85
C PHE A 134 5.56 -2.47 0.15
N PRO A 135 6.70 -2.19 0.83
CA PRO A 135 6.79 -1.00 1.66
C PRO A 135 6.67 0.25 0.77
N GLU A 136 5.61 1.03 0.96
CA GLU A 136 5.39 2.26 0.21
C GLU A 136 6.27 3.38 0.80
N ALA A 137 7.02 4.05 -0.07
CA ALA A 137 7.83 5.19 0.31
C ALA A 137 6.94 6.32 0.82
N LEU A 138 7.29 6.91 1.96
CA LEU A 138 6.73 8.21 2.34
C LEU A 138 7.24 9.25 1.35
N LEU A 139 6.33 9.87 0.62
CA LEU A 139 6.59 10.92 -0.36
C LEU A 139 6.18 12.26 0.27
N PRO A 140 7.08 12.95 0.99
CA PRO A 140 6.76 14.20 1.64
C PRO A 140 6.45 15.26 0.58
N GLU A 141 5.29 15.91 0.71
CA GLU A 141 5.01 17.11 -0.06
C GLU A 141 5.84 18.27 0.51
N PRO A 142 6.14 19.29 -0.31
CA PRO A 142 6.80 20.56 0.04
C PRO A 142 6.60 21.04 1.48
N GLU A 143 5.36 20.99 1.95
CA GLU A 143 4.91 21.56 3.22
C GLU A 143 5.20 20.66 4.45
N THR A 144 5.57 19.39 4.26
CA THR A 144 5.84 18.44 5.36
C THR A 144 7.29 18.48 5.87
N ILE A 145 8.14 19.33 5.29
CA ILE A 145 9.58 19.35 5.52
C ILE A 145 9.94 20.40 6.58
N THR A 146 9.53 20.15 7.83
CA THR A 146 10.24 20.75 8.97
C THR A 146 11.34 19.80 9.40
N ARG A 147 12.57 20.30 9.54
CA ARG A 147 13.74 19.58 10.09
C ARG A 147 13.55 19.32 11.59
N ASP A 148 12.52 18.56 11.95
CA ASP A 148 12.43 17.85 13.21
C ASP A 148 11.36 16.76 13.05
N ASP A 149 11.84 15.52 13.02
CA ASP A 149 11.12 14.27 12.80
C ASP A 149 10.16 13.92 13.96
N LYS A 150 9.60 14.93 14.65
CA LYS A 150 8.78 14.79 15.87
C LYS A 150 7.52 15.65 15.94
N THR A 151 7.32 16.60 15.04
CA THR A 151 6.04 17.32 14.96
C THR A 151 5.59 17.40 13.51
N LYS A 152 4.67 16.50 13.17
CA LYS A 152 3.90 16.52 11.92
C LYS A 152 3.06 17.81 11.91
N LYS A 153 3.60 18.92 11.43
CA LYS A 153 2.78 20.10 11.12
C LYS A 153 2.09 19.80 9.79
N GLU A 154 0.77 19.70 9.86
CA GLU A 154 -0.09 19.58 8.68
C GLU A 154 0.01 20.86 7.85
N SER A 155 -0.11 20.72 6.52
CA SER A 155 -0.28 21.83 5.58
C SER A 155 -1.33 22.82 6.08
N PRO A 156 -1.14 24.15 5.85
CA PRO A 156 -2.25 25.07 6.04
C PRO A 156 -3.36 24.71 5.04
N ASP A 157 -4.60 24.64 5.50
CA ASP A 157 -5.76 24.52 4.62
C ASP A 157 -5.88 25.81 3.76
N LYS A 158 -5.46 26.96 4.31
CA LYS A 158 -5.36 28.25 3.61
C LYS A 158 -4.04 28.97 3.90
N ALA A 159 -3.39 29.44 2.85
CA ALA A 159 -2.22 30.29 2.90
C ALA A 159 -2.58 31.73 2.49
N ILE A 160 -2.12 32.70 3.26
CA ILE A 160 -2.27 34.13 2.94
C ILE A 160 -0.87 34.71 2.74
N ILE A 161 -0.62 35.31 1.58
CA ILE A 161 0.61 36.05 1.31
C ILE A 161 0.33 37.54 1.52
N LEU A 162 1.11 38.20 2.37
CA LEU A 162 1.17 39.66 2.45
C LEU A 162 2.44 40.13 1.74
N LEU A 163 2.28 40.84 0.62
CA LEU A 163 3.39 41.43 -0.12
C LEU A 163 3.50 42.92 0.17
N ASP A 164 4.65 43.33 0.71
CA ASP A 164 5.01 44.73 0.91
C ASP A 164 5.19 45.43 -0.44
N ALA A 165 4.44 46.51 -0.65
CA ALA A 165 4.53 47.39 -1.80
C ALA A 165 4.77 48.84 -1.38
N SER A 166 5.47 49.07 -0.27
CA SER A 166 5.93 50.39 0.16
C SER A 166 7.07 50.94 -0.73
N SER A 167 7.40 52.23 -0.58
CA SER A 167 8.39 52.91 -1.42
C SER A 167 9.80 52.30 -1.33
N SER A 168 10.17 51.67 -0.20
CA SER A 168 11.48 51.02 -0.01
C SER A 168 11.72 49.92 -1.05
N MET A 169 10.65 49.27 -1.49
CA MET A 169 10.70 48.23 -2.52
C MET A 169 11.06 48.75 -3.92
N LEU A 170 11.11 50.08 -4.12
CA LEU A 170 11.62 50.69 -5.35
C LEU A 170 13.15 50.74 -5.42
N LEU A 171 13.86 50.50 -4.31
CA LEU A 171 15.31 50.49 -4.24
C LEU A 171 15.90 49.28 -4.97
N ASP A 172 17.17 49.39 -5.36
CA ASP A 172 17.92 48.31 -6.00
C ASP A 172 18.74 47.52 -4.99
N VAL A 173 18.72 46.19 -5.15
CA VAL A 173 19.65 45.25 -4.51
C VAL A 173 20.25 44.37 -5.61
N ASP A 174 21.58 44.21 -5.59
CA ASP A 174 22.33 43.47 -6.63
C ASP A 174 22.01 43.88 -8.08
N GLY A 175 21.73 45.16 -8.31
CA GLY A 175 21.44 45.71 -9.63
C GLY A 175 20.04 45.38 -10.18
N LYS A 176 19.12 44.91 -9.33
CA LYS A 176 17.70 44.70 -9.64
C LYS A 176 16.82 45.36 -8.58
N GLN A 177 15.68 45.88 -9.00
CA GLN A 177 14.71 46.47 -8.07
C GLN A 177 14.13 45.42 -7.11
N LYS A 178 14.04 45.77 -5.82
CA LYS A 178 13.53 44.88 -4.76
C LYS A 178 12.14 44.34 -5.05
N MET A 179 11.22 45.19 -5.49
CA MET A 179 9.85 44.80 -5.88
C MET A 179 9.85 43.72 -6.98
N LYS A 180 10.75 43.80 -7.95
CA LYS A 180 10.82 42.77 -9.01
C LYS A 180 11.23 41.42 -8.45
N ILE A 181 12.21 41.40 -7.55
CA ILE A 181 12.71 40.20 -6.89
C ILE A 181 11.62 39.59 -6.00
N ALA A 182 10.92 40.43 -5.23
CA ALA A 182 9.82 40.01 -4.37
C ALA A 182 8.65 39.42 -5.17
N LYS A 183 8.30 40.03 -6.32
CA LYS A 183 7.32 39.46 -7.26
C LYS A 183 7.74 38.07 -7.74
N ASP A 184 8.97 37.92 -8.24
CA ASP A 184 9.48 36.62 -8.71
C ASP A 184 9.42 35.55 -7.59
N ALA A 185 9.76 35.92 -6.36
CA ALA A 185 9.68 35.04 -5.21
C ALA A 185 8.24 34.66 -4.84
N VAL A 186 7.32 35.63 -4.83
CA VAL A 186 5.89 35.38 -4.58
C VAL A 186 5.27 34.51 -5.67
N LEU A 187 5.64 34.68 -6.94
CA LEU A 187 5.20 33.84 -8.05
C LEU A 187 5.58 32.37 -7.83
N ASN A 188 6.86 32.12 -7.52
CA ASN A 188 7.36 30.78 -7.25
C ASN A 188 6.71 30.19 -5.99
N PHE A 189 6.60 30.99 -4.93
CA PHE A 189 5.97 30.54 -3.68
C PHE A 189 4.50 30.17 -3.88
N GLY A 190 3.73 31.01 -4.58
CA GLY A 190 2.33 30.78 -4.90
C GLY A 190 2.13 29.50 -5.72
N LYS A 191 3.01 29.22 -6.68
CA LYS A 191 3.01 27.95 -7.44
C LYS A 191 3.19 26.74 -6.53
N THR A 192 4.10 26.82 -5.55
CA THR A 192 4.40 25.74 -4.62
C THR A 192 3.27 25.51 -3.63
N ILE A 193 2.85 26.55 -2.89
CA ILE A 193 1.86 26.41 -1.81
C ILE A 193 0.42 26.27 -2.32
N GLY A 194 0.11 26.91 -3.46
CA GLY A 194 -1.21 26.85 -4.09
C GLY A 194 -1.55 25.48 -4.68
N ALA A 195 -0.58 24.57 -4.80
CA ALA A 195 -0.84 23.20 -5.23
C ALA A 195 -1.74 22.43 -4.25
N ASN A 196 -1.65 22.74 -2.95
CA ASN A 196 -2.32 21.99 -1.89
C ASN A 196 -3.16 22.86 -0.93
N SER A 197 -3.00 24.19 -0.96
CA SER A 197 -3.70 25.12 -0.06
C SER A 197 -4.62 26.08 -0.84
N GLU A 198 -5.69 26.55 -0.20
CA GLU A 198 -6.36 27.78 -0.65
C GLU A 198 -5.35 28.93 -0.57
N LEU A 199 -5.35 29.84 -1.55
CA LEU A 199 -4.35 30.91 -1.61
C LEU A 199 -5.01 32.28 -1.74
N SER A 200 -4.66 33.15 -0.80
CA SER A 200 -4.95 34.59 -0.87
C SER A 200 -3.66 35.39 -1.01
N LEU A 201 -3.68 36.47 -1.80
CA LEU A 201 -2.60 37.46 -1.87
C LEU A 201 -3.18 38.84 -1.56
N TYR A 202 -2.64 39.43 -0.50
CA TYR A 202 -2.88 40.81 -0.12
C TYR A 202 -1.63 41.63 -0.40
N ILE A 203 -1.86 42.88 -0.76
CA ILE A 203 -0.81 43.89 -0.89
C ILE A 203 -1.10 45.05 0.06
N TYR A 204 -0.02 45.68 0.52
CA TYR A 204 -0.09 46.85 1.39
C TYR A 204 1.01 47.85 1.02
N GLY A 205 0.78 49.12 1.32
CA GLY A 205 1.71 50.20 0.95
C GLY A 205 1.71 50.60 -0.52
N HIS A 206 0.85 50.03 -1.36
CA HIS A 206 0.75 50.33 -2.80
C HIS A 206 -0.03 51.62 -3.12
N ALA A 207 -0.56 52.31 -2.13
CA ALA A 207 -1.39 53.50 -2.30
C ALA A 207 -0.72 54.79 -1.82
N GLY A 208 -1.04 55.91 -2.47
CA GLY A 208 -0.51 57.23 -2.15
C GLY A 208 0.96 57.40 -2.53
N THR A 209 1.68 58.18 -1.72
CA THR A 209 3.13 58.42 -1.82
C THR A 209 3.75 58.35 -0.41
N GLN A 210 5.07 58.45 -0.32
CA GLN A 210 5.77 58.55 0.98
C GLN A 210 5.67 59.95 1.63
N ASN A 211 4.84 60.86 1.09
CA ASN A 211 4.60 62.15 1.73
C ASN A 211 3.64 61.99 2.92
N GLU A 212 3.80 62.81 3.95
CA GLU A 212 2.93 62.79 5.14
C GLU A 212 1.46 63.04 4.79
N GLU A 213 1.17 63.85 3.77
CA GLU A 213 -0.19 64.14 3.29
C GLU A 213 -0.95 62.89 2.83
N ASP A 214 -0.22 61.90 2.29
CA ASP A 214 -0.77 60.64 1.81
C ASP A 214 -0.67 59.51 2.85
N MET A 215 -0.09 59.76 4.03
CA MET A 215 0.14 58.73 5.05
C MET A 215 -1.17 58.05 5.43
N THR A 216 -2.23 58.80 5.71
CA THR A 216 -3.54 58.21 6.05
C THR A 216 -4.10 57.32 4.94
N LEU A 217 -3.95 57.72 3.68
CA LEU A 217 -4.39 56.91 2.53
C LEU A 217 -3.56 55.64 2.41
N SER A 218 -2.23 55.78 2.48
CA SER A 218 -1.31 54.66 2.35
C SER A 218 -1.49 53.62 3.47
N CYS A 219 -1.69 54.11 4.70
CA CYS A 219 -1.78 53.26 5.88
C CYS A 219 -3.14 52.56 6.05
N SER A 220 -4.18 52.98 5.32
CA SER A 220 -5.52 52.39 5.40
C SER A 220 -5.87 51.48 4.21
N GLN A 221 -5.11 51.53 3.13
CA GLN A 221 -5.40 50.76 1.92
C GLN A 221 -4.67 49.41 1.93
N ILE A 222 -5.41 48.35 2.24
CA ILE A 222 -4.98 46.96 2.14
C ILE A 222 -5.92 46.26 1.14
N ASP A 223 -5.37 45.70 0.06
CA ASP A 223 -6.18 45.10 -1.00
C ASP A 223 -5.88 43.60 -1.15
N GLU A 224 -6.91 42.76 -1.12
CA GLU A 224 -6.84 41.36 -1.54
C GLU A 224 -6.95 41.30 -3.07
N ILE A 225 -5.82 41.08 -3.75
CA ILE A 225 -5.74 41.10 -5.21
C ILE A 225 -5.90 39.71 -5.84
N TYR A 226 -5.88 38.68 -5.01
CA TYR A 226 -6.14 37.31 -5.40
C TYR A 226 -6.77 36.59 -4.22
N ASP A 227 -8.01 36.13 -4.36
CA ASP A 227 -8.70 35.25 -3.41
C ASP A 227 -9.21 34.03 -4.18
N ARG A 228 -8.58 32.88 -3.96
CA ARG A 228 -9.03 31.63 -4.61
C ARG A 228 -8.89 30.45 -3.67
N SER A 229 -9.96 29.66 -3.58
CA SER A 229 -9.95 28.33 -2.97
C SER A 229 -9.11 27.31 -3.74
N LYS A 230 -8.80 27.57 -5.02
CA LYS A 230 -7.88 26.73 -5.81
C LYS A 230 -6.95 27.60 -6.64
N TYR A 231 -5.66 27.33 -6.53
CA TYR A 231 -4.63 28.04 -7.30
C TYR A 231 -4.86 27.94 -8.81
N GLU A 232 -4.78 29.08 -9.50
CA GLU A 232 -4.76 29.16 -10.96
C GLU A 232 -3.64 30.08 -11.40
N GLU A 233 -2.64 29.48 -12.06
CA GLU A 233 -1.35 30.12 -12.33
C GLU A 233 -1.49 31.42 -13.14
N LYS A 234 -2.34 31.47 -14.17
CA LYS A 234 -2.43 32.65 -15.04
C LYS A 234 -2.98 33.87 -14.31
N SER A 235 -4.01 33.68 -13.49
CA SER A 235 -4.63 34.74 -12.72
C SER A 235 -3.74 35.19 -11.56
N PHE A 236 -3.05 34.27 -10.90
CA PHE A 236 -2.07 34.62 -9.87
C PHE A 236 -0.90 35.43 -10.43
N VAL A 237 -0.32 34.97 -11.56
CA VAL A 237 0.75 35.67 -12.27
C VAL A 237 0.31 37.08 -12.69
N LYS A 238 -0.94 37.21 -13.17
CA LYS A 238 -1.48 38.53 -13.52
C LYS A 238 -1.58 39.45 -12.31
N ALA A 239 -2.16 38.97 -11.20
CA ALA A 239 -2.35 39.76 -9.98
C ALA A 239 -1.00 40.29 -9.45
N VAL A 240 0.01 39.41 -9.33
CA VAL A 240 1.35 39.80 -8.84
C VAL A 240 2.03 40.81 -9.76
N ASN A 241 1.90 40.66 -11.07
CA ASN A 241 2.55 41.56 -12.02
C ASN A 241 1.98 42.99 -11.99
N GLU A 242 0.70 43.16 -11.65
CA GLU A 242 0.02 44.47 -11.59
C GLU A 242 0.38 45.29 -10.33
N VAL A 243 1.07 44.71 -9.34
CA VAL A 243 1.44 45.40 -8.09
C VAL A 243 2.47 46.49 -8.33
N GLU A 244 2.27 47.68 -7.78
CA GLU A 244 3.22 48.79 -7.85
C GLU A 244 3.62 49.27 -6.45
N ALA A 245 4.92 49.44 -6.23
CA ALA A 245 5.47 49.94 -4.98
C ALA A 245 5.33 51.47 -4.88
N LYS A 246 4.76 52.03 -3.80
CA LYS A 246 4.48 53.48 -3.73
C LYS A 246 4.64 54.17 -2.39
N GLY A 247 3.96 53.72 -1.34
CA GLY A 247 3.68 54.50 -0.13
C GLY A 247 4.36 53.98 1.13
N TRP A 248 3.69 54.14 2.26
CA TRP A 248 4.15 53.76 3.60
C TRP A 248 3.95 52.26 3.86
N THR A 249 4.46 51.75 4.98
CA THR A 249 4.48 50.32 5.35
C THR A 249 3.51 50.03 6.50
N PRO A 250 2.19 49.82 6.23
CA PRO A 250 1.19 49.47 7.25
C PRO A 250 1.12 47.96 7.51
N LEU A 251 2.19 47.40 8.07
CA LEU A 251 2.28 45.96 8.34
C LEU A 251 1.21 45.49 9.36
N ALA A 252 0.98 46.27 10.41
CA ALA A 252 -0.02 45.98 11.45
C ALA A 252 -1.43 45.96 10.87
N GLU A 253 -1.80 46.97 10.07
CA GLU A 253 -3.13 47.01 9.44
C GLU A 253 -3.30 45.89 8.41
N ALA A 254 -2.23 45.48 7.72
CA ALA A 254 -2.25 44.33 6.81
C ALA A 254 -2.56 43.02 7.56
N ILE A 255 -1.85 42.75 8.67
CA ILE A 255 -2.09 41.56 9.51
C ILE A 255 -3.52 41.58 10.08
N LYS A 256 -3.97 42.74 10.56
CA LYS A 256 -5.31 42.95 11.11
C LYS A 256 -6.42 42.72 10.08
N THR A 257 -6.22 43.20 8.85
CA THR A 257 -7.17 43.00 7.75
C THR A 257 -7.27 41.51 7.39
N ALA A 258 -6.12 40.85 7.18
CA ALA A 258 -6.09 39.42 6.90
C ALA A 258 -6.70 38.58 8.03
N HIS A 259 -6.51 39.00 9.28
CA HIS A 259 -7.17 38.39 10.44
C HIS A 259 -8.69 38.52 10.38
N ALA A 260 -9.20 39.74 10.17
CA ALA A 260 -10.63 40.03 10.17
C ALA A 260 -11.37 39.30 9.03
N ASP A 261 -10.79 39.29 7.83
CA ASP A 261 -11.37 38.61 6.66
C ASP A 261 -11.47 37.09 6.88
N ASN A 262 -10.61 36.53 7.73
CA ASN A 262 -10.51 35.10 8.00
C ASN A 262 -10.87 34.74 9.44
N GLU A 263 -11.60 35.60 10.17
CA GLU A 263 -11.98 35.37 11.57
C GLU A 263 -12.79 34.08 11.74
N LYS A 264 -13.65 33.76 10.76
CA LYS A 264 -14.53 32.58 10.74
C LYS A 264 -13.88 31.32 10.18
N TYR A 265 -12.62 31.38 9.74
CA TYR A 265 -11.93 30.23 9.17
C TYR A 265 -11.43 29.29 10.27
N GLU A 266 -11.87 28.03 10.24
CA GLU A 266 -11.59 27.02 11.27
C GLU A 266 -10.44 26.05 10.92
N GLY A 267 -10.00 26.08 9.65
CA GLY A 267 -8.86 25.29 9.15
C GLY A 267 -7.50 25.85 9.58
N ASN A 268 -6.44 25.12 9.24
CA ASN A 268 -5.06 25.58 9.42
C ASN A 268 -4.81 26.80 8.52
N LEU A 269 -4.41 27.92 9.10
CA LEU A 269 -4.25 29.20 8.39
C LEU A 269 -2.86 29.76 8.63
N THR A 270 -2.07 29.91 7.58
CA THR A 270 -0.72 30.48 7.70
C THR A 270 -0.59 31.76 6.89
N LEU A 271 -0.10 32.79 7.57
CA LEU A 271 0.25 34.09 7.01
C LEU A 271 1.74 34.10 6.66
N TYR A 272 2.07 34.43 5.42
CA TYR A 272 3.42 34.58 4.91
C TYR A 272 3.64 36.04 4.51
N ILE A 273 4.52 36.72 5.23
CA ILE A 273 4.79 38.15 5.00
C ILE A 273 6.12 38.28 4.29
N VAL A 274 6.12 38.95 3.14
CA VAL A 274 7.34 39.34 2.41
C VAL A 274 7.50 40.84 2.57
N SER A 275 8.52 41.27 3.33
CA SER A 275 8.76 42.69 3.63
C SER A 275 10.25 43.01 3.67
N ASP A 276 10.60 44.25 3.31
CA ASP A 276 11.95 44.79 3.35
C ASP A 276 12.16 45.84 4.45
N GLY A 277 11.16 46.09 5.31
CA GLY A 277 11.22 47.16 6.29
C GLY A 277 10.29 47.02 7.49
N MET A 278 10.51 47.90 8.46
CA MET A 278 9.68 48.02 9.66
C MET A 278 8.36 48.76 9.41
N GLU A 279 7.43 48.62 10.35
CA GLU A 279 6.19 49.40 10.40
C GLU A 279 6.44 50.91 10.38
N THR A 280 5.75 51.64 9.50
CA THR A 280 5.87 53.12 9.41
C THR A 280 4.55 53.86 9.53
N CYS A 281 3.45 53.17 9.85
CA CYS A 281 2.10 53.75 9.99
C CYS A 281 1.60 53.82 11.44
N GLU A 282 2.53 53.88 12.40
CA GLU A 282 2.24 53.98 13.85
C GLU A 282 1.44 52.80 14.45
N GLY A 283 1.35 51.67 13.73
CA GLY A 283 0.73 50.43 14.21
C GLY A 283 1.63 49.59 15.12
N ASP A 284 1.06 48.53 15.71
CA ASP A 284 1.79 47.52 16.49
C ASP A 284 1.68 46.14 15.82
N PRO A 285 2.61 45.77 14.92
CA PRO A 285 2.54 44.51 14.18
C PRO A 285 2.72 43.28 15.09
N ILE A 286 3.38 43.44 16.25
CA ILE A 286 3.59 42.34 17.20
C ILE A 286 2.27 42.01 17.90
N ALA A 287 1.53 43.04 18.33
CA ALA A 287 0.20 42.86 18.89
C ALA A 287 -0.77 42.20 17.89
N GLU A 288 -0.75 42.63 16.63
CA GLU A 288 -1.62 42.08 15.59
C GLU A 288 -1.24 40.64 15.21
N ALA A 289 0.06 40.30 15.12
CA ALA A 289 0.48 38.92 14.89
C ALA A 289 0.09 37.98 16.03
N LYS A 290 0.18 38.47 17.28
CA LYS A 290 -0.29 37.73 18.46
C LYS A 290 -1.81 37.53 18.43
N ALA A 291 -2.57 38.56 18.03
CA ALA A 291 -4.01 38.44 17.85
C ALA A 291 -4.35 37.44 16.74
N PHE A 292 -3.58 37.45 15.64
CA PHE A 292 -3.75 36.53 14.53
C PHE A 292 -3.56 35.07 14.93
N ALA A 293 -2.50 34.75 15.65
CA ALA A 293 -2.26 33.41 16.15
C ALA A 293 -3.26 33.02 17.26
N GLY A 294 -3.60 33.97 18.13
CA GLY A 294 -4.51 33.75 19.26
C GLY A 294 -4.04 32.59 20.15
N ASN A 295 -5.01 31.83 20.68
CA ASN A 295 -4.74 30.55 21.37
C ASN A 295 -4.85 29.34 20.42
N LEU A 296 -4.83 29.56 19.11
CA LEU A 296 -5.07 28.52 18.11
C LEU A 296 -3.72 27.98 17.62
N GLU A 297 -3.42 26.72 17.92
CA GLU A 297 -2.22 26.04 17.40
C GLU A 297 -2.19 25.92 15.87
N LYS A 298 -3.33 26.23 15.22
CA LYS A 298 -3.56 26.13 13.78
C LYS A 298 -3.24 27.43 13.00
N ARG A 299 -2.88 28.52 13.69
CA ARG A 299 -2.60 29.81 13.05
C ARG A 299 -1.14 30.21 13.23
N HIS A 300 -0.48 30.53 12.11
CA HIS A 300 0.95 30.87 12.09
C HIS A 300 1.23 32.14 11.28
N VAL A 301 2.20 32.93 11.72
CA VAL A 301 2.74 34.09 10.98
C VAL A 301 4.22 33.86 10.69
N ASN A 302 4.54 33.55 9.44
CA ASN A 302 5.90 33.42 8.96
C ASN A 302 6.32 34.70 8.25
N ILE A 303 7.57 35.11 8.44
CA ILE A 303 8.11 36.34 7.86
C ILE A 303 9.35 36.03 7.04
N ILE A 304 9.40 36.62 5.86
CA ILE A 304 10.51 36.60 4.93
C ILE A 304 11.02 38.04 4.83
N GLY A 305 12.07 38.33 5.58
CA GLY A 305 12.76 39.63 5.57
C GLY A 305 13.73 39.70 4.41
N PHE A 306 13.51 40.63 3.47
CA PHE A 306 14.30 40.77 2.26
C PHE A 306 15.15 42.04 2.27
N ASP A 307 16.47 41.90 2.28
CA ASP A 307 17.43 43.02 2.37
C ASP A 307 17.04 44.05 3.45
N VAL A 308 16.88 43.54 4.68
CA VAL A 308 16.43 44.29 5.87
C VAL A 308 17.62 44.74 6.71
N ASP A 309 17.53 45.96 7.26
CA ASP A 309 18.49 46.44 8.25
C ASP A 309 18.31 45.74 9.61
N ALA A 310 19.27 45.92 10.52
CA ALA A 310 19.29 45.21 11.80
C ALA A 310 18.13 45.57 12.75
N ASP A 311 17.63 46.80 12.69
CA ASP A 311 16.54 47.26 13.55
C ASP A 311 15.21 46.71 13.01
N SER A 312 15.00 46.79 11.70
CA SER A 312 13.85 46.17 11.02
C SER A 312 13.81 44.65 11.19
N GLU A 313 14.95 43.96 11.03
CA GLU A 313 15.06 42.51 11.23
C GLU A 313 14.65 42.08 12.65
N THR A 314 14.98 42.90 13.66
CA THR A 314 14.61 42.61 15.05
C THR A 314 13.09 42.65 15.24
N GLN A 315 12.43 43.70 14.75
CA GLN A 315 10.97 43.80 14.80
C GLN A 315 10.31 42.63 14.06
N LEU A 316 10.75 42.30 12.85
CA LEU A 316 10.20 41.21 12.05
C LEU A 316 10.36 39.84 12.73
N LYS A 317 11.46 39.60 13.45
CA LYS A 317 11.62 38.38 14.26
C LYS A 317 10.61 38.32 15.41
N GLU A 318 10.37 39.43 16.08
CA GLU A 318 9.40 39.51 17.17
C GLU A 318 7.97 39.28 16.68
N VAL A 319 7.61 39.80 15.50
CA VAL A 319 6.30 39.57 14.87
C VAL A 319 6.12 38.09 14.53
N ALA A 320 7.12 37.44 13.90
CA ALA A 320 7.04 36.01 13.58
C ALA A 320 6.92 35.15 14.85
N ALA A 321 7.70 35.47 15.89
CA ALA A 321 7.63 34.77 17.17
C ALA A 321 6.28 34.96 17.87
N ALA A 322 5.72 36.17 17.85
CA ALA A 322 4.41 36.48 18.42
C ALA A 322 3.27 35.74 17.70
N GLY A 323 3.43 35.52 16.39
CA GLY A 323 2.49 34.77 15.56
C GLY A 323 2.74 33.26 15.50
N ASN A 324 3.51 32.66 16.42
CA ASN A 324 3.85 31.23 16.43
C ASN A 324 4.48 30.70 15.13
N GLY A 325 5.16 31.55 14.36
CA GLY A 325 5.81 31.19 13.11
C GLY A 325 7.31 31.45 13.14
N GLU A 326 7.90 31.51 11.96
CA GLU A 326 9.35 31.57 11.79
C GLU A 326 9.78 32.77 10.93
N TYR A 327 10.96 33.29 11.23
CA TYR A 327 11.61 34.35 10.48
C TYR A 327 12.68 33.77 9.55
N LEU A 328 12.68 34.21 8.30
CA LEU A 328 13.65 33.86 7.26
C LEU A 328 14.30 35.13 6.74
N LYS A 329 15.63 35.18 6.79
CA LYS A 329 16.43 36.25 6.21
C LYS A 329 16.80 35.89 4.77
N ALA A 330 16.67 36.85 3.87
CA ALA A 330 17.16 36.76 2.50
C ALA A 330 17.90 38.05 2.13
N ASP A 331 19.22 37.97 1.94
CA ASP A 331 20.05 39.14 1.62
C ASP A 331 20.21 39.35 0.11
N SER A 332 19.81 38.38 -0.72
CA SER A 332 19.86 38.47 -2.18
C SER A 332 18.64 37.83 -2.85
N ALA A 333 18.48 38.06 -4.16
CA ALA A 333 17.42 37.44 -4.95
C ALA A 333 17.51 35.91 -4.96
N GLU A 334 18.73 35.38 -5.08
CA GLU A 334 19.00 33.94 -5.05
C GLU A 334 18.72 33.35 -3.67
N GLU A 335 19.00 34.09 -2.59
CA GLU A 335 18.65 33.67 -1.23
C GLU A 335 17.16 33.75 -0.94
N LEU A 336 16.44 34.74 -1.51
CA LEU A 336 14.99 34.84 -1.36
C LEU A 336 14.29 33.67 -2.04
N GLN A 337 14.65 33.40 -3.31
CA GLN A 337 14.15 32.24 -4.04
C GLN A 337 14.60 30.92 -3.38
N GLY A 338 15.88 30.83 -3.03
CA GLY A 338 16.47 29.66 -2.40
C GLY A 338 15.92 29.36 -1.00
N SER A 339 15.60 30.35 -0.19
CA SER A 339 15.08 30.15 1.17
C SER A 339 13.65 29.65 1.17
N ILE A 340 12.84 30.11 0.22
CA ILE A 340 11.48 29.63 -0.01
C ILE A 340 11.54 28.17 -0.50
N THR A 341 12.34 27.86 -1.53
CA THR A 341 12.43 26.49 -2.06
C THR A 341 13.11 25.53 -1.06
N LYS A 342 14.18 25.94 -0.39
CA LYS A 342 14.96 25.06 0.50
C LYS A 342 14.25 24.70 1.80
N LYS A 343 13.35 25.56 2.27
CA LYS A 343 12.58 25.30 3.49
C LYS A 343 11.34 24.46 3.22
N TRP A 344 10.78 24.60 2.02
CA TRP A 344 9.49 24.04 1.69
C TRP A 344 9.53 23.10 0.49
N VAL A 345 10.68 22.61 0.01
CA VAL A 345 10.76 21.61 -1.09
C VAL A 345 11.92 20.62 -0.78
N PRO A 346 11.78 19.30 -1.04
CA PRO A 346 12.83 18.33 -0.74
C PRO A 346 14.14 18.62 -1.49
N SER A 347 15.30 18.33 -0.88
CA SER A 347 16.59 18.53 -1.55
C SER A 347 16.79 17.55 -2.73
N ASP A 348 17.72 17.83 -3.64
CA ASP A 348 18.00 16.92 -4.77
C ASP A 348 18.40 15.52 -4.31
N PHE A 349 19.14 15.46 -3.20
CA PHE A 349 19.51 14.20 -2.56
C PHE A 349 18.28 13.45 -2.02
N ASP A 350 17.33 14.17 -1.40
CA ASP A 350 16.09 13.55 -0.90
C ASP A 350 15.25 13.01 -2.06
N ILE A 351 15.11 13.79 -3.13
CA ILE A 351 14.39 13.37 -4.34
C ILE A 351 15.04 12.12 -4.95
N ALA A 352 16.36 12.14 -5.15
CA ALA A 352 17.10 11.00 -5.71
C ALA A 352 17.01 9.75 -4.82
N MET A 353 17.10 9.91 -3.50
CA MET A 353 16.96 8.80 -2.56
C MET A 353 15.56 8.19 -2.60
N LYS A 354 14.50 8.99 -2.79
CA LYS A 354 13.12 8.49 -2.93
C LYS A 354 12.90 7.77 -4.26
N SER A 355 13.48 8.27 -5.35
CA SER A 355 13.48 7.58 -6.64
C SER A 355 14.09 6.17 -6.55
N LEU A 356 15.14 6.00 -5.74
CA LEU A 356 15.76 4.70 -5.49
C LEU A 356 14.93 3.74 -4.62
N GLN A 357 13.85 4.19 -3.98
CA GLN A 357 12.94 3.34 -3.19
C GLN A 357 11.92 2.58 -4.06
N SER A 358 11.95 2.77 -5.39
CA SER A 358 11.10 2.01 -6.31
C SER A 358 11.32 0.49 -6.18
N PRO A 359 10.23 -0.31 -6.14
CA PRO A 359 10.33 -1.76 -6.04
C PRO A 359 10.77 -2.43 -7.35
N LYS A 360 10.80 -1.73 -8.50
CA LYS A 360 11.05 -2.28 -9.86
C LYS A 360 12.30 -3.18 -9.95
N ASN A 361 13.36 -2.86 -9.21
CA ASN A 361 14.62 -3.62 -9.21
C ASN A 361 15.00 -4.13 -7.82
N SER A 362 14.01 -4.30 -6.94
CA SER A 362 14.23 -4.69 -5.56
C SER A 362 14.29 -6.21 -5.36
N PHE A 363 14.99 -6.64 -4.31
CA PHE A 363 14.89 -8.03 -3.84
C PHE A 363 13.46 -8.37 -3.41
N ALA A 364 12.68 -7.40 -2.91
CA ALA A 364 11.28 -7.59 -2.53
C ALA A 364 10.44 -8.09 -3.70
N LEU A 365 10.60 -7.51 -4.90
CA LEU A 365 9.92 -8.00 -6.12
C LEU A 365 10.27 -9.45 -6.44
N SER A 366 11.57 -9.77 -6.37
CA SER A 366 12.04 -11.14 -6.60
C SER A 366 11.46 -12.13 -5.60
N PHE A 367 11.35 -11.74 -4.33
CA PHE A 367 10.78 -12.59 -3.28
C PHE A 367 9.28 -12.79 -3.45
N GLN A 368 8.51 -11.75 -3.77
CA GLN A 368 7.07 -11.84 -4.05
C GLN A 368 6.79 -12.81 -5.22
N ARG A 369 7.55 -12.70 -6.32
CA ARG A 369 7.45 -13.62 -7.47
C ARG A 369 7.78 -15.07 -7.08
N LEU A 370 8.86 -15.27 -6.34
CA LEU A 370 9.28 -16.58 -5.88
C LEU A 370 8.23 -17.22 -4.95
N GLU A 371 7.50 -16.44 -4.17
CA GLU A 371 6.45 -16.93 -3.28
C GLU A 371 5.28 -17.50 -4.07
N VAL A 372 4.77 -16.74 -5.05
CA VAL A 372 3.73 -17.20 -5.99
C VAL A 372 4.17 -18.47 -6.73
N ASP A 373 5.39 -18.50 -7.24
CA ASP A 373 5.93 -19.67 -7.94
C ASP A 373 5.99 -20.91 -7.04
N LYS A 374 6.40 -20.73 -5.76
CA LYS A 374 6.40 -21.82 -4.78
C LYS A 374 5.00 -22.35 -4.50
N MET A 375 4.02 -21.46 -4.31
CA MET A 375 2.62 -21.88 -4.08
C MET A 375 2.08 -22.64 -5.29
N ALA A 376 2.32 -22.14 -6.51
CA ALA A 376 1.91 -22.82 -7.74
C ALA A 376 2.58 -24.21 -7.88
N VAL A 377 3.86 -24.34 -7.52
CA VAL A 377 4.56 -25.63 -7.52
C VAL A 377 3.93 -26.64 -6.54
N LEU A 378 3.47 -26.20 -5.36
CA LEU A 378 2.77 -27.09 -4.42
C LEU A 378 1.46 -27.63 -5.01
N ILE A 379 0.68 -26.78 -5.68
CA ILE A 379 -0.54 -27.20 -6.39
C ILE A 379 -0.20 -28.19 -7.52
N GLN A 380 0.84 -27.90 -8.32
CA GLN A 380 1.30 -28.80 -9.38
C GLN A 380 1.69 -30.18 -8.84
N HIS A 381 2.33 -30.24 -7.67
CA HIS A 381 2.66 -31.51 -7.01
C HIS A 381 1.40 -32.23 -6.52
N ALA A 382 0.44 -31.54 -5.90
CA ALA A 382 -0.84 -32.14 -5.52
C ALA A 382 -1.57 -32.77 -6.72
N ILE A 383 -1.67 -32.05 -7.84
CA ILE A 383 -2.25 -32.53 -9.10
C ILE A 383 -1.51 -33.78 -9.62
N SER A 384 -0.18 -33.76 -9.56
CA SER A 384 0.64 -34.87 -10.04
C SER A 384 0.51 -36.12 -9.15
N THR A 385 0.41 -35.94 -7.84
CA THR A 385 0.19 -37.02 -6.86
C THR A 385 -1.19 -37.65 -7.08
N GLU A 386 -2.23 -36.84 -7.23
CA GLU A 386 -3.60 -37.29 -7.48
C GLU A 386 -3.71 -38.06 -8.79
N ASN A 387 -3.19 -37.52 -9.90
CA ASN A 387 -3.20 -38.22 -11.19
C ASN A 387 -2.50 -39.58 -11.12
N ARG A 388 -1.36 -39.67 -10.43
CA ARG A 388 -0.69 -40.97 -10.20
C ARG A 388 -1.59 -41.92 -9.41
N ARG A 389 -2.24 -41.43 -8.35
CA ARG A 389 -3.15 -42.22 -7.52
C ARG A 389 -4.33 -42.75 -8.32
N PHE A 390 -4.98 -41.90 -9.11
CA PHE A 390 -6.11 -42.29 -9.96
C PHE A 390 -5.69 -43.36 -10.97
N ASN A 391 -4.51 -43.21 -11.56
CA ASN A 391 -3.98 -44.18 -12.51
C ASN A 391 -3.69 -45.55 -11.87
N GLU A 392 -3.10 -45.59 -10.68
CA GLU A 392 -2.93 -46.87 -9.96
C GLU A 392 -4.27 -47.46 -9.52
N ALA A 393 -5.22 -46.62 -9.11
CA ALA A 393 -6.56 -47.04 -8.71
C ALA A 393 -7.33 -47.73 -9.85
N ILE A 394 -7.23 -47.19 -11.07
CA ILE A 394 -7.83 -47.78 -12.28
C ILE A 394 -7.10 -49.08 -12.68
N ARG A 395 -5.77 -49.14 -12.58
CA ARG A 395 -5.03 -50.40 -12.81
C ARG A 395 -5.46 -51.49 -11.84
N MET A 396 -5.68 -51.15 -10.57
CA MET A 396 -6.21 -52.08 -9.57
C MET A 396 -7.63 -52.54 -9.93
N ALA A 397 -8.51 -51.63 -10.38
CA ALA A 397 -9.86 -51.97 -10.81
C ALA A 397 -9.86 -52.98 -11.98
N LYS A 398 -8.93 -52.82 -12.92
CA LYS A 398 -8.71 -53.80 -13.99
C LYS A 398 -8.21 -55.15 -13.44
N SER A 399 -7.27 -55.14 -12.51
CA SER A 399 -6.70 -56.37 -11.94
C SER A 399 -7.74 -57.21 -11.18
N GLU A 400 -8.71 -56.55 -10.56
CA GLU A 400 -9.86 -57.18 -9.89
C GLU A 400 -11.01 -57.52 -10.87
N ALA A 401 -10.80 -57.33 -12.18
CA ALA A 401 -11.79 -57.56 -13.25
C ALA A 401 -13.10 -56.77 -13.08
N VAL A 402 -13.04 -55.57 -12.46
CA VAL A 402 -14.18 -54.66 -12.31
C VAL A 402 -14.42 -53.87 -13.60
N ILE A 403 -13.36 -53.55 -14.33
CA ILE A 403 -13.40 -52.84 -15.62
C ILE A 403 -12.72 -53.64 -16.73
N THR A 404 -13.10 -53.35 -17.97
CA THR A 404 -12.51 -53.92 -19.19
C THR A 404 -11.24 -53.17 -19.63
N ASP A 405 -10.45 -53.78 -20.53
CA ASP A 405 -9.28 -53.12 -21.14
C ASP A 405 -9.65 -51.83 -21.90
N GLU A 406 -10.80 -51.81 -22.57
CA GLU A 406 -11.28 -50.63 -23.31
C GLU A 406 -11.69 -49.50 -22.37
N GLN A 407 -12.34 -49.83 -21.24
CA GLN A 407 -12.68 -48.87 -20.19
C GLN A 407 -11.43 -48.31 -19.51
N GLU A 408 -10.42 -49.14 -19.21
CA GLU A 408 -9.14 -48.67 -18.64
C GLU A 408 -8.52 -47.60 -19.53
N VAL A 409 -8.35 -47.86 -20.83
CA VAL A 409 -7.75 -46.90 -21.77
C VAL A 409 -8.54 -45.60 -21.84
N THR A 410 -9.87 -45.69 -21.77
CA THR A 410 -10.74 -44.52 -21.85
C THR A 410 -10.70 -43.70 -20.56
N LEU A 411 -10.72 -44.35 -19.39
CA LEU A 411 -10.58 -43.71 -18.08
C LEU A 411 -9.22 -43.04 -17.93
N GLN A 412 -8.14 -43.71 -18.34
CA GLN A 412 -6.79 -43.16 -18.34
C GLN A 412 -6.72 -41.85 -19.11
N LYS A 413 -7.35 -41.78 -20.29
CA LYS A 413 -7.42 -40.55 -21.10
C LYS A 413 -8.20 -39.44 -20.39
N GLU A 414 -9.30 -39.77 -19.73
CA GLU A 414 -10.09 -38.76 -19.01
C GLU A 414 -9.37 -38.26 -17.74
N ILE A 415 -8.63 -39.13 -17.05
CA ILE A 415 -7.75 -38.76 -15.93
C ILE A 415 -6.64 -37.81 -16.39
N ASP A 416 -6.05 -38.07 -17.56
CA ASP A 416 -5.03 -37.19 -18.14
C ASP A 416 -5.63 -35.84 -18.56
N ARG A 417 -6.83 -35.84 -19.17
CA ARG A 417 -7.57 -34.62 -19.51
C ARG A 417 -7.91 -33.79 -18.26
N HIS A 418 -8.33 -34.45 -17.19
CA HIS A 418 -8.61 -33.80 -15.91
C HIS A 418 -7.35 -33.14 -15.35
N LYS A 419 -6.22 -33.85 -15.33
CA LYS A 419 -4.92 -33.28 -14.93
C LYS A 419 -4.55 -32.05 -15.78
N GLU A 420 -4.70 -32.12 -17.10
CA GLU A 420 -4.39 -31.00 -18.00
C GLU A 420 -5.25 -29.78 -17.67
N LEU A 421 -6.54 -29.98 -17.40
CA LEU A 421 -7.45 -28.91 -16.97
C LEU A 421 -6.97 -28.26 -15.65
N LEU A 422 -6.65 -29.07 -14.63
CA LEU A 422 -6.18 -28.53 -13.34
C LEU A 422 -4.86 -27.77 -13.48
N LEU A 423 -3.94 -28.24 -14.33
CA LEU A 423 -2.70 -27.52 -14.63
C LEU A 423 -2.96 -26.18 -15.32
N GLN A 424 -3.89 -26.13 -16.27
CA GLN A 424 -4.30 -24.89 -16.94
C GLN A 424 -4.93 -23.88 -15.95
N LEU A 425 -5.79 -24.35 -15.05
CA LEU A 425 -6.37 -23.52 -14.00
C LEU A 425 -5.26 -22.93 -13.10
N LYS A 426 -4.33 -23.78 -12.64
CA LYS A 426 -3.17 -23.36 -11.85
C LYS A 426 -2.27 -22.36 -12.60
N ASP A 427 -1.98 -22.59 -13.87
CA ASP A 427 -1.17 -21.68 -14.70
C ASP A 427 -1.85 -20.32 -14.86
N THR A 428 -3.17 -20.32 -15.07
CA THR A 428 -3.98 -19.09 -15.18
C THR A 428 -3.93 -18.30 -13.88
N LEU A 429 -4.21 -18.94 -12.74
CA LEU A 429 -4.16 -18.29 -11.43
C LEU A 429 -2.76 -17.76 -11.11
N GLN A 430 -1.71 -18.54 -11.40
CA GLN A 430 -0.32 -18.10 -11.22
C GLN A 430 -0.01 -16.84 -12.04
N ALA A 431 -0.42 -16.81 -13.31
CA ALA A 431 -0.22 -15.67 -14.20
C ALA A 431 -0.97 -14.43 -13.71
N GLU A 432 -2.22 -14.58 -13.26
CA GLU A 432 -3.02 -13.50 -12.67
C GLU A 432 -2.33 -12.92 -11.42
N LYS A 433 -1.80 -13.77 -10.54
CA LYS A 433 -1.09 -13.32 -9.34
C LYS A 433 0.25 -12.66 -9.67
N GLN A 434 1.00 -13.19 -10.64
CA GLN A 434 2.21 -12.51 -11.13
C GLN A 434 1.89 -11.14 -11.75
N GLN A 435 0.79 -11.02 -12.49
CA GLN A 435 0.33 -9.75 -13.06
C GLN A 435 -0.02 -8.74 -11.96
N SER A 436 -0.72 -9.18 -10.90
CA SER A 436 -1.04 -8.31 -9.76
C SER A 436 0.20 -7.72 -9.09
N ILE A 437 1.30 -8.49 -9.01
CA ILE A 437 2.60 -8.01 -8.51
C ILE A 437 3.14 -6.91 -9.42
N GLU A 438 3.10 -7.11 -10.74
CA GLU A 438 3.59 -6.10 -11.69
C GLU A 438 2.79 -4.81 -11.66
N ASP A 439 1.48 -4.91 -11.53
CA ASP A 439 0.59 -3.76 -11.50
C ASP A 439 0.80 -2.94 -10.22
N GLU A 440 1.01 -3.60 -9.08
CA GLU A 440 1.33 -2.91 -7.83
C GLU A 440 2.70 -2.23 -7.88
N VAL A 441 3.70 -2.89 -8.47
CA VAL A 441 5.02 -2.27 -8.72
C VAL A 441 4.89 -1.03 -9.60
N LYS A 442 4.14 -1.12 -10.70
CA LYS A 442 3.89 0.04 -11.59
C LYS A 442 3.15 1.16 -10.87
N ARG A 443 2.18 0.84 -10.01
CA ARG A 443 1.43 1.83 -9.23
C ARG A 443 2.35 2.60 -8.28
N ILE A 444 3.17 1.89 -7.50
CA ILE A 444 4.09 2.52 -6.53
C ILE A 444 5.15 3.33 -7.28
N ASP A 445 5.74 2.75 -8.31
CA ASP A 445 6.78 3.41 -9.07
C ASP A 445 6.26 4.65 -9.81
N GLY A 446 5.07 4.59 -10.43
CA GLY A 446 4.43 5.75 -11.04
C GLY A 446 4.20 6.88 -10.05
N LYS A 447 3.77 6.58 -8.80
CA LYS A 447 3.67 7.60 -7.75
C LYS A 447 5.02 8.25 -7.43
N ILE A 448 6.09 7.46 -7.37
CA ILE A 448 7.45 7.96 -7.09
C ILE A 448 7.96 8.82 -8.25
N GLU A 449 7.78 8.37 -9.50
CA GLU A 449 8.16 9.11 -10.71
C GLU A 449 7.37 10.43 -10.81
N ASP A 450 6.05 10.40 -10.61
CA ASP A 450 5.19 11.58 -10.62
C ASP A 450 5.57 12.58 -9.52
N TRP A 451 5.81 12.10 -8.29
CA TRP A 451 6.27 12.95 -7.19
C TRP A 451 7.65 13.55 -7.49
N THR A 452 8.59 12.73 -7.97
CA THR A 452 9.96 13.18 -8.32
C THR A 452 9.90 14.32 -9.32
N LYS A 453 9.12 14.15 -10.41
CA LYS A 453 8.95 15.16 -11.44
C LYS A 453 8.30 16.44 -10.90
N ARG A 454 7.25 16.31 -10.07
CA ARG A 454 6.63 17.48 -9.44
C ARG A 454 7.62 18.24 -8.56
N MET A 455 8.45 17.55 -7.78
CA MET A 455 9.44 18.19 -6.93
C MET A 455 10.57 18.85 -7.73
N GLU A 456 10.95 18.28 -8.87
CA GLU A 456 11.89 18.90 -9.81
C GLU A 456 11.30 20.15 -10.47
N ASP A 457 10.02 20.13 -10.89
CA ASP A 457 9.31 21.26 -11.51
C ASP A 457 9.04 22.44 -10.54
N LEU A 458 9.11 22.19 -9.22
CA LEU A 458 8.95 23.19 -8.17
C LEU A 458 10.27 23.87 -7.76
N LYS A 459 11.41 23.35 -8.20
CA LYS A 459 12.72 24.01 -8.08
C LYS A 459 12.96 24.94 -9.26
#